data_AF-A0A350XJA0-F1
#
_entry.id   AF-A0A350XJA0-F1
#
_cell.length_a   1.000
_cell.length_b   1.000
_cell.length_c   1.000
_cell.angle_alpha   90.00
_cell.angle_beta   90.00
_cell.angle_gamma   90.00
#
_symmetry.space_group_name_H-M   'P 1'
#
loop_
_entity.id
_entity.type
_entity.pdbx_description
1 polymer ?
#
loop_
_entity_poly.entity_id
_entity_poly.type
_entity_poly.pdbx_seq_one_letter_code
_entity_poly.pdbx_strand_id
1 'polypeptide(L)'
;YFWQKWELAHFDLEALKRLDVKQALSDRAAYDLNPPLDENSRYIREEMSEAGYRHLLAIASFDGLVEASRLSRILGGAANEVQCTLVRVLLEEYGSGKLTRKHSTFFAKMLAELGLNTEPEGYFDIVPWEVLASINHNFLLTECKRYFLRYNGGLAYFEVVGPAIYKNYLAAAQRLGLSEAAMGYWELHIREDERHGRWMIDDVALPLVDMYPHDAWQIVLGYDQEKFMGDRAGAAVVRSIRQAELR
;
A
#
# COMPACT_ATOMS: atom_id res chain seq x y z
N TYR A 1 14.90 -3.15 -20.20
CA TYR A 1 15.19 -3.02 -18.76
C TYR A 1 15.11 -4.38 -18.10
N PHE A 2 16.18 -4.82 -17.42
CA PHE A 2 16.32 -6.14 -16.79
C PHE A 2 15.25 -6.38 -15.71
N TRP A 3 14.92 -5.35 -14.93
CA TRP A 3 13.90 -5.38 -13.88
C TRP A 3 12.51 -5.82 -14.38
N GLN A 4 11.98 -5.13 -15.38
CA GLN A 4 10.65 -5.46 -15.94
C GLN A 4 10.61 -6.87 -16.53
N LYS A 5 11.73 -7.37 -17.09
CA LYS A 5 11.77 -8.75 -17.60
C LYS A 5 11.67 -9.77 -16.47
N TRP A 6 12.41 -9.55 -15.39
CA TRP A 6 12.37 -10.40 -14.21
C TRP A 6 10.98 -10.40 -13.57
N GLU A 7 10.41 -9.22 -13.41
CA GLU A 7 9.09 -9.04 -12.81
C GLU A 7 8.00 -9.76 -13.61
N LEU A 8 7.93 -9.50 -14.93
CA LEU A 8 6.93 -10.12 -15.80
C LEU A 8 7.10 -11.64 -15.92
N ALA A 9 8.29 -12.18 -15.62
CA ALA A 9 8.51 -13.63 -15.65
C ALA A 9 7.77 -14.38 -14.52
N HIS A 10 7.24 -13.66 -13.53
CA HIS A 10 6.41 -14.24 -12.46
C HIS A 10 4.92 -14.37 -12.83
N PHE A 11 4.49 -13.85 -13.98
CA PHE A 11 3.07 -13.79 -14.37
C PHE A 11 2.84 -14.43 -15.73
N ASP A 12 1.77 -15.24 -15.86
CA ASP A 12 1.30 -15.73 -17.15
C ASP A 12 0.45 -14.64 -17.84
N LEU A 13 1.13 -13.79 -18.62
CA LEU A 13 0.49 -12.68 -19.33
C LEU A 13 -0.57 -13.15 -20.33
N GLU A 14 -0.39 -14.34 -20.93
CA GLU A 14 -1.36 -14.87 -21.89
C GLU A 14 -2.62 -15.37 -21.18
N ALA A 15 -2.49 -15.94 -19.98
CA ALA A 15 -3.64 -16.25 -19.13
C ALA A 15 -4.37 -14.98 -18.70
N LEU A 16 -3.66 -13.94 -18.24
CA LEU A 16 -4.27 -12.67 -17.82
C LEU A 16 -5.10 -12.02 -18.93
N LYS A 17 -4.61 -12.05 -20.18
CA LYS A 17 -5.33 -11.51 -21.35
C LYS A 17 -6.64 -12.25 -21.67
N ARG A 18 -6.83 -13.48 -21.17
CA ARG A 18 -8.02 -14.30 -21.40
C ARG A 18 -9.04 -14.23 -20.25
N LEU A 19 -8.74 -13.48 -19.19
CA LEU A 19 -9.63 -13.35 -18.04
C LEU A 19 -10.90 -12.56 -18.39
N ASP A 20 -12.00 -12.91 -17.73
CA ASP A 20 -13.03 -11.92 -17.43
C ASP A 20 -12.46 -10.97 -16.37
N VAL A 21 -12.02 -9.79 -16.83
CA VAL A 21 -11.29 -8.85 -15.99
C VAL A 21 -12.16 -8.32 -14.85
N LYS A 22 -13.45 -8.09 -15.07
CA LYS A 22 -14.33 -7.57 -14.01
C LYS A 22 -14.49 -8.60 -12.90
N GLN A 23 -14.81 -9.84 -13.26
CA GLN A 23 -14.92 -10.93 -12.29
C GLN A 23 -13.60 -11.17 -11.57
N ALA A 24 -12.49 -11.19 -12.30
CA ALA A 24 -11.16 -11.40 -11.73
C ALA A 24 -10.76 -10.34 -10.70
N LEU A 25 -11.13 -9.08 -10.92
CA LEU A 25 -10.89 -7.99 -9.95
C LEU A 25 -11.81 -8.11 -8.73
N SER A 26 -13.10 -8.39 -8.95
CA SER A 26 -14.06 -8.56 -7.84
C SER A 26 -13.69 -9.73 -6.92
N ASP A 27 -13.26 -10.87 -7.48
CA ASP A 27 -12.84 -12.03 -6.70
C ASP A 27 -11.60 -11.75 -5.85
N ARG A 28 -10.60 -11.07 -6.44
CA ARG A 28 -9.39 -10.63 -5.73
C ARG A 28 -9.72 -9.67 -4.61
N ALA A 29 -10.49 -8.62 -4.92
CA ALA A 29 -10.86 -7.62 -3.94
C ALA A 29 -11.66 -8.22 -2.78
N ALA A 30 -12.58 -9.15 -3.06
CA ALA A 30 -13.34 -9.85 -2.02
C ALA A 30 -12.44 -10.69 -1.09
N TYR A 31 -11.42 -11.35 -1.64
CA TYR A 31 -10.44 -12.11 -0.85
C TYR A 31 -9.53 -11.19 -0.03
N ASP A 32 -8.93 -10.18 -0.68
CA ASP A 32 -7.92 -9.31 -0.09
C ASP A 32 -8.52 -8.23 0.83
N LEU A 33 -9.84 -8.06 0.86
CA LEU A 33 -10.53 -7.20 1.84
C LEU A 33 -10.40 -7.75 3.28
N ASN A 34 -10.41 -9.08 3.43
CA ASN A 34 -10.28 -9.76 4.72
C ASN A 34 -9.49 -11.06 4.56
N PRO A 35 -8.19 -11.00 4.22
CA PRO A 35 -7.37 -12.18 4.03
C PRO A 35 -7.21 -12.94 5.36
N PRO A 36 -7.11 -14.27 5.33
CA PRO A 36 -6.80 -15.04 6.52
C PRO A 36 -5.42 -14.67 7.08
N LEU A 37 -5.26 -14.75 8.40
CA LEU A 37 -3.96 -14.53 9.06
C LEU A 37 -2.97 -15.62 8.66
N ASP A 38 -1.94 -15.23 7.93
CA ASP A 38 -0.74 -16.05 7.73
C ASP A 38 0.20 -15.98 8.95
N GLU A 39 1.30 -16.74 8.90
CA GLU A 39 2.27 -16.81 10.01
C GLU A 39 2.92 -15.45 10.32
N ASN A 40 3.20 -14.66 9.28
CA ASN A 40 3.82 -13.34 9.43
C ASN A 40 2.85 -12.34 10.08
N SER A 41 1.61 -12.28 9.60
CA SER A 41 0.56 -11.42 10.17
C SER A 41 0.23 -11.82 11.60
N ARG A 42 0.21 -13.13 11.89
CA ARG A 42 0.04 -13.64 13.25
C ARG A 42 1.17 -13.17 14.17
N TYR A 43 2.42 -13.33 13.76
CA TYR A 43 3.56 -12.86 14.55
C TYR A 43 3.48 -11.36 14.82
N ILE A 44 3.19 -10.54 13.82
CA ILE A 44 3.04 -9.08 13.97
C ILE A 44 1.97 -8.78 15.02
N ARG A 45 0.80 -9.39 14.87
CA ARG A 45 -0.38 -9.15 15.73
C ARG A 45 -0.16 -9.62 17.17
N GLU A 46 0.31 -10.85 17.33
CA GLU A 46 0.21 -11.62 18.58
C GLU A 46 1.54 -11.68 19.35
N GLU A 47 2.69 -11.53 18.68
CA GLU A 47 4.00 -11.85 19.26
C GLU A 47 4.99 -10.68 19.26
N MET A 48 4.96 -9.78 18.26
CA MET A 48 5.90 -8.68 18.09
C MET A 48 6.08 -7.85 19.37
N SER A 49 7.33 -7.56 19.74
CA SER A 49 7.68 -6.75 20.91
C SER A 49 7.54 -5.25 20.64
N GLU A 50 7.66 -4.42 21.67
CA GLU A 50 7.74 -2.96 21.50
C GLU A 50 8.98 -2.54 20.68
N ALA A 51 10.12 -3.19 20.89
CA ALA A 51 11.31 -2.97 20.07
C ALA A 51 11.04 -3.32 18.60
N GLY A 52 10.33 -4.42 18.35
CA GLY A 52 9.88 -4.82 17.03
C GLY A 52 8.91 -3.83 16.40
N TYR A 53 7.96 -3.29 17.17
CA TYR A 53 7.03 -2.25 16.70
C TYR A 53 7.75 -0.96 16.32
N ARG A 54 8.73 -0.51 17.12
CA ARG A 54 9.57 0.65 16.78
C ARG A 54 10.37 0.40 15.50
N HIS A 55 10.89 -0.81 15.31
CA HIS A 55 11.58 -1.21 14.09
C HIS A 55 10.67 -1.24 12.87
N LEU A 56 9.44 -1.75 13.02
CA LEU A 56 8.39 -1.69 12.00
C LEU A 56 8.11 -0.23 11.59
N LEU A 57 7.90 0.68 12.55
CA LEU A 57 7.65 2.09 12.25
C LEU A 57 8.82 2.75 11.53
N ALA A 58 10.05 2.43 11.94
CA ALA A 58 11.26 2.96 11.31
C ALA A 58 11.39 2.51 9.84
N ILE A 59 11.00 1.27 9.51
CA ILE A 59 10.96 0.81 8.10
C ILE A 59 9.77 1.46 7.37
N ALA A 60 8.59 1.48 7.98
CA ALA A 60 7.37 2.02 7.38
C ALA A 60 7.44 3.55 7.16
N SER A 61 8.30 4.27 7.89
CA SER A 61 8.49 5.72 7.71
C SER A 61 9.02 6.07 6.31
N PHE A 62 9.64 5.12 5.62
CA PHE A 62 10.13 5.32 4.26
C PHE A 62 8.99 5.63 3.27
N ASP A 63 7.79 5.12 3.54
CA ASP A 63 6.59 5.44 2.77
C ASP A 63 5.62 6.37 3.51
N GLY A 64 5.36 6.11 4.80
CA GLY A 64 4.37 6.85 5.58
C GLY A 64 4.65 8.35 5.72
N LEU A 65 5.91 8.79 5.66
CA LEU A 65 6.26 10.22 5.72
C LEU A 65 6.03 10.95 4.39
N VAL A 66 6.02 10.23 3.27
CA VAL A 66 5.88 10.77 1.91
C VAL A 66 4.61 10.27 1.21
N GLU A 67 3.69 9.72 1.98
CA GLU A 67 2.42 9.15 1.54
C GLU A 67 1.67 10.00 0.51
N ALA A 68 1.04 9.27 -0.42
CA ALA A 68 0.32 9.76 -1.60
C ALA A 68 1.17 10.53 -2.63
N SER A 69 2.49 10.62 -2.45
CA SER A 69 3.40 11.18 -3.47
C SER A 69 3.30 10.45 -4.81
N ARG A 70 3.09 9.13 -4.80
CA ARG A 70 2.91 8.34 -6.02
C ARG A 70 1.64 8.71 -6.78
N LEU A 71 0.51 8.74 -6.06
CA LEU A 71 -0.80 9.07 -6.65
C LEU A 71 -0.77 10.45 -7.31
N SER A 72 -0.08 11.42 -6.71
CA SER A 72 0.07 12.77 -7.28
C SER A 72 0.63 12.79 -8.71
N ARG A 73 1.48 11.82 -9.08
CA ARG A 73 2.15 11.75 -10.39
C ARG A 73 1.22 11.32 -11.52
N ILE A 74 0.09 10.67 -11.19
CA ILE A 74 -0.83 10.14 -12.21
C ILE A 74 -2.03 11.03 -12.50
N LEU A 75 -2.25 12.10 -11.72
CA LEU A 75 -3.44 12.97 -11.82
C LEU A 75 -3.45 13.91 -13.03
N GLY A 76 -2.28 14.24 -13.58
CA GLY A 76 -2.22 15.05 -14.80
C GLY A 76 -2.80 14.29 -15.99
N GLY A 77 -3.81 14.84 -16.67
CA GLY A 77 -4.48 14.21 -17.81
C GLY A 77 -5.81 14.86 -18.17
N ALA A 78 -6.59 14.17 -19.01
CA ALA A 78 -7.94 14.59 -19.37
C ALA A 78 -8.92 14.26 -18.24
N ALA A 79 -9.75 15.24 -17.86
CA ALA A 79 -10.76 15.05 -16.82
C ALA A 79 -11.85 14.06 -17.24
N ASN A 80 -12.19 13.15 -16.34
CA ASN A 80 -13.32 12.22 -16.40
C ASN A 80 -13.65 11.75 -14.97
N GLU A 81 -14.70 10.95 -14.81
CA GLU A 81 -15.12 10.46 -13.48
C GLU A 81 -13.99 9.72 -12.74
N VAL A 82 -13.22 8.89 -13.44
CA VAL A 82 -12.07 8.18 -12.86
C VAL A 82 -11.02 9.16 -12.33
N GLN A 83 -10.64 10.17 -13.11
CA GLN A 83 -9.68 11.19 -12.70
C GLN A 83 -10.22 12.03 -11.53
N CYS A 84 -11.50 12.37 -11.53
CA CYS A 84 -12.14 13.07 -10.40
C CYS A 84 -12.10 12.22 -9.12
N THR A 85 -12.34 10.90 -9.21
CA THR A 85 -12.22 9.99 -8.06
C THR A 85 -10.79 9.89 -7.55
N LEU A 86 -9.80 9.79 -8.44
CA LEU A 86 -8.38 9.75 -8.05
C LEU A 86 -7.94 11.07 -7.37
N VAL A 87 -8.42 12.21 -7.86
CA VAL A 87 -8.21 13.51 -7.20
C VAL A 87 -8.87 13.53 -5.82
N ARG A 88 -10.08 12.97 -5.67
CA ARG A 88 -10.77 12.86 -4.38
C ARG A 88 -9.95 12.04 -3.39
N VAL A 89 -9.43 10.88 -3.80
CA VAL A 89 -8.54 10.04 -2.98
C VAL A 89 -7.32 10.86 -2.53
N LEU A 90 -6.60 11.51 -3.47
CA LEU A 90 -5.44 12.34 -3.10
C LEU A 90 -5.80 13.44 -2.09
N LEU A 91 -6.95 14.11 -2.29
CA LEU A 91 -7.39 15.16 -1.39
C LEU A 91 -7.65 14.64 0.02
N GLU A 92 -8.17 13.42 0.18
CA GLU A 92 -8.34 12.79 1.49
C GLU A 92 -6.98 12.47 2.13
N GLU A 93 -6.07 11.85 1.39
CA GLU A 93 -4.69 11.58 1.84
C GLU A 93 -3.95 12.85 2.30
N TYR A 94 -4.19 13.97 1.62
CA TYR A 94 -3.63 15.28 1.94
C TYR A 94 -4.40 16.04 3.03
N GLY A 95 -5.35 15.39 3.73
CA GLY A 95 -6.13 16.01 4.79
C GLY A 95 -6.97 17.19 4.30
N SER A 96 -7.45 17.11 3.06
CA SER A 96 -8.09 18.19 2.30
C SER A 96 -7.23 19.46 2.23
N GLY A 97 -5.90 19.29 2.12
CA GLY A 97 -4.93 20.38 2.05
C GLY A 97 -4.55 21.00 3.39
N LYS A 98 -5.05 20.46 4.52
CA LYS A 98 -4.68 20.93 5.86
C LYS A 98 -3.55 20.07 6.41
N LEU A 99 -2.36 20.66 6.60
CA LEU A 99 -1.19 19.93 7.10
C LEU A 99 -1.49 19.17 8.41
N THR A 100 -2.24 19.75 9.33
CA THR A 100 -2.61 19.10 10.61
C THR A 100 -3.49 17.85 10.44
N ARG A 101 -4.08 17.65 9.25
CA ARG A 101 -4.91 16.51 8.88
C ARG A 101 -4.27 15.63 7.80
N LYS A 102 -3.13 16.02 7.21
CA LYS A 102 -2.43 15.15 6.25
C LYS A 102 -2.06 13.85 6.95
N HIS A 103 -2.32 12.72 6.32
CA HIS A 103 -2.10 11.41 6.91
C HIS A 103 -0.64 11.24 7.40
N SER A 104 0.35 11.62 6.58
CA SER A 104 1.77 11.64 7.01
C SER A 104 2.08 12.50 8.25
N THR A 105 1.24 13.48 8.63
CA THR A 105 1.37 14.20 9.91
C THR A 105 1.01 13.32 11.10
N PHE A 106 0.05 12.40 10.96
CA PHE A 106 -0.24 11.38 11.97
C PHE A 106 0.91 10.37 12.07
N PHE A 107 1.50 9.99 10.93
CA PHE A 107 2.67 9.11 10.92
C PHE A 107 3.86 9.75 11.65
N ALA A 108 4.17 11.02 11.35
CA ALA A 108 5.24 11.75 12.04
C ALA A 108 5.00 11.88 13.55
N LYS A 109 3.74 12.06 13.98
CA LYS A 109 3.38 12.06 15.41
C LYS A 109 3.62 10.72 16.08
N MET A 110 3.28 9.61 15.41
CA MET A 110 3.57 8.26 15.92
C MET A 110 5.07 8.02 16.12
N LEU A 111 5.89 8.45 15.16
CA LEU A 111 7.35 8.38 15.29
C LEU A 111 7.84 9.22 16.49
N ALA A 112 7.38 10.47 16.59
CA ALA A 112 7.77 11.37 17.68
C ALA A 112 7.39 10.82 19.07
N GLU A 113 6.20 10.25 19.20
CA GLU A 113 5.70 9.63 20.43
C GLU A 113 6.61 8.49 20.93
N LEU A 114 7.21 7.73 20.01
CA LEU A 114 8.15 6.65 20.33
C LEU A 114 9.63 7.08 20.28
N GLY A 115 9.89 8.39 20.22
CA GLY A 115 11.23 8.97 20.16
C GLY A 115 12.03 8.55 18.93
N LEU A 116 11.35 8.32 17.80
CA LEU A 116 11.96 7.97 16.51
C LEU A 116 12.22 9.22 15.66
N ASN A 117 13.14 9.09 14.70
CA ASN A 117 13.46 10.12 13.73
C ASN A 117 12.25 10.36 12.80
N THR A 118 11.83 11.62 12.67
CA THR A 118 10.68 12.04 11.87
C THR A 118 11.07 12.54 10.47
N GLU A 119 12.36 12.62 10.16
CA GLU A 119 12.83 13.06 8.86
C GLU A 119 12.64 11.95 7.81
N PRO A 120 12.15 12.29 6.60
CA PRO A 120 12.13 11.36 5.48
C PRO A 120 13.50 10.72 5.26
N GLU A 121 13.49 9.43 4.92
CA GLU A 121 14.71 8.63 4.65
C GLU A 121 15.67 8.47 5.85
N GLY A 122 15.31 8.92 7.06
CA GLY A 122 16.14 8.85 8.26
C GLY A 122 16.55 7.44 8.72
N TYR A 123 15.93 6.40 8.15
CA TYR A 123 16.16 4.99 8.45
C TYR A 123 16.54 4.16 7.21
N PHE A 124 16.99 4.80 6.12
CA PHE A 124 17.30 4.14 4.84
C PHE A 124 18.12 2.85 5.01
N ASP A 125 19.15 2.87 5.86
CA ASP A 125 20.10 1.75 6.05
C ASP A 125 19.48 0.47 6.63
N ILE A 126 18.30 0.54 7.26
CA ILE A 126 17.62 -0.63 7.84
C ILE A 126 16.47 -1.14 6.97
N VAL A 127 16.11 -0.43 5.91
CA VAL A 127 14.98 -0.80 5.03
C VAL A 127 15.40 -2.00 4.18
N PRO A 128 14.67 -3.13 4.25
CA PRO A 128 14.94 -4.27 3.37
C PRO A 128 14.84 -3.87 1.90
N TRP A 129 15.72 -4.42 1.06
CA TRP A 129 15.73 -4.09 -0.37
C TRP A 129 14.41 -4.47 -1.07
N GLU A 130 13.67 -5.45 -0.55
CA GLU A 130 12.35 -5.83 -1.06
C GLU A 130 11.33 -4.70 -0.89
N VAL A 131 11.39 -3.95 0.23
CA VAL A 131 10.56 -2.76 0.46
C VAL A 131 10.91 -1.66 -0.54
N LEU A 132 12.22 -1.38 -0.70
CA LEU A 132 12.71 -0.42 -1.69
C LEU A 132 12.31 -0.79 -3.12
N ALA A 133 12.37 -2.09 -3.45
CA ALA A 133 11.97 -2.60 -4.74
C ALA A 133 10.47 -2.44 -5.00
N SER A 134 9.62 -2.66 -3.98
CA SER A 134 8.17 -2.43 -4.05
C SER A 134 7.87 -0.95 -4.33
N ILE A 135 8.47 -0.05 -3.55
CA ILE A 135 8.26 1.40 -3.70
C ILE A 135 8.75 1.89 -5.07
N ASN A 136 9.94 1.44 -5.51
CA ASN A 136 10.48 1.80 -6.82
C ASN A 136 9.65 1.25 -7.97
N HIS A 137 9.06 0.06 -7.84
CA HIS A 137 8.14 -0.49 -8.83
C HIS A 137 6.95 0.45 -9.03
N ASN A 138 6.31 0.86 -7.93
CA ASN A 138 5.20 1.81 -8.00
C ASN A 138 5.59 3.14 -8.66
N PHE A 139 6.71 3.77 -8.25
CA PHE A 139 7.17 5.01 -8.88
C PHE A 139 7.42 4.84 -10.38
N LEU A 140 8.06 3.73 -10.79
CA LEU A 140 8.30 3.43 -12.21
C LEU A 140 7.00 3.34 -13.01
N LEU A 141 5.93 2.78 -12.44
CA LEU A 141 4.62 2.73 -13.11
C LEU A 141 4.01 4.13 -13.27
N THR A 142 4.30 5.07 -12.36
CA THR A 142 3.79 6.44 -12.46
C THR A 142 4.56 7.33 -13.45
N GLU A 143 5.82 7.01 -13.78
CA GLU A 143 6.66 7.80 -14.71
C GLU A 143 6.15 7.79 -16.15
N CYS A 144 5.41 6.74 -16.55
CA CYS A 144 4.97 6.58 -17.92
C CYS A 144 3.47 6.27 -17.99
N LYS A 145 2.71 7.15 -18.66
CA LYS A 145 1.24 7.00 -18.79
C LYS A 145 0.80 5.70 -19.46
N ARG A 146 1.67 5.02 -20.21
CA ARG A 146 1.38 3.66 -20.75
C ARG A 146 1.11 2.62 -19.66
N TYR A 147 1.56 2.87 -18.43
CA TYR A 147 1.36 2.00 -17.27
C TYR A 147 0.22 2.46 -16.37
N PHE A 148 -0.58 3.44 -16.81
CA PHE A 148 -1.69 3.99 -16.02
C PHE A 148 -2.65 2.89 -15.53
N LEU A 149 -3.04 1.95 -16.38
CA LEU A 149 -3.90 0.83 -15.98
C LEU A 149 -3.24 -0.08 -14.94
N ARG A 150 -1.95 -0.37 -15.08
CA ARG A 150 -1.20 -1.18 -14.12
C ARG A 150 -1.13 -0.49 -12.76
N TYR A 151 -0.75 0.80 -12.75
CA TYR A 151 -0.66 1.54 -11.51
C TYR A 151 -2.01 1.61 -10.77
N ASN A 152 -3.12 1.85 -11.48
CA ASN A 152 -4.44 1.87 -10.85
C ASN A 152 -4.86 0.49 -10.33
N GLY A 153 -4.43 -0.60 -10.96
CA GLY A 153 -4.59 -1.95 -10.44
C GLY A 153 -3.84 -2.17 -9.12
N GLY A 154 -2.57 -1.75 -9.07
CA GLY A 154 -1.76 -1.83 -7.85
C GLY A 154 -2.30 -0.94 -6.72
N LEU A 155 -2.72 0.28 -7.05
CA LEU A 155 -3.38 1.17 -6.08
C LEU A 155 -4.68 0.57 -5.58
N ALA A 156 -5.49 -0.06 -6.44
CA ALA A 156 -6.71 -0.74 -6.00
C ALA A 156 -6.43 -1.91 -5.04
N TYR A 157 -5.37 -2.67 -5.25
CA TYR A 157 -4.93 -3.67 -4.27
C TYR A 157 -4.56 -3.02 -2.94
N PHE A 158 -3.72 -1.98 -2.97
CA PHE A 158 -3.26 -1.27 -1.78
C PHE A 158 -4.43 -0.76 -0.92
N GLU A 159 -5.39 -0.07 -1.53
CA GLU A 159 -6.56 0.49 -0.83
C GLU A 159 -7.53 -0.59 -0.32
N VAL A 160 -7.56 -1.77 -0.96
CA VAL A 160 -8.41 -2.88 -0.50
C VAL A 160 -7.78 -3.61 0.69
N VAL A 161 -6.48 -3.91 0.62
CA VAL A 161 -5.79 -4.75 1.63
C VAL A 161 -5.30 -3.95 2.83
N GLY A 162 -5.02 -2.65 2.66
CA GLY A 162 -4.44 -1.76 3.67
C GLY A 162 -5.11 -1.89 5.05
N PRO A 163 -6.45 -1.78 5.16
CA PRO A 163 -7.16 -1.92 6.43
C PRO A 163 -6.90 -3.24 7.15
N ALA A 164 -6.80 -4.36 6.42
CA ALA A 164 -6.53 -5.66 7.02
C ALA A 164 -5.12 -5.72 7.61
N ILE A 165 -4.14 -5.13 6.93
CA ILE A 165 -2.75 -5.03 7.41
C ILE A 165 -2.69 -4.12 8.64
N TYR A 166 -3.28 -2.92 8.58
CA TYR A 166 -3.25 -1.96 9.67
C TYR A 166 -3.99 -2.44 10.91
N LYS A 167 -5.05 -3.27 10.76
CA LYS A 167 -5.71 -3.95 11.90
C LYS A 167 -4.73 -4.83 12.68
N ASN A 168 -3.73 -5.43 12.04
CA ASN A 168 -2.71 -6.22 12.73
C ASN A 168 -1.71 -5.33 13.48
N TYR A 169 -1.29 -4.19 12.90
CA TYR A 169 -0.42 -3.22 13.57
C TYR A 169 -1.11 -2.56 14.76
N LEU A 170 -2.39 -2.19 14.61
CA LEU A 170 -3.20 -1.63 15.68
C LEU A 170 -3.36 -2.64 16.83
N ALA A 171 -3.67 -3.90 16.53
CA ALA A 171 -3.78 -4.95 17.54
C ALA A 171 -2.45 -5.17 18.30
N ALA A 172 -1.31 -5.08 17.61
CA ALA A 172 0.01 -5.16 18.24
C ALA A 172 0.23 -3.97 19.20
N ALA A 173 -0.04 -2.75 18.75
CA ALA A 173 0.09 -1.53 19.57
C ALA A 173 -0.79 -1.59 20.83
N GLN A 174 -2.04 -2.03 20.69
CA GLN A 174 -2.99 -2.21 21.80
C GLN A 174 -2.51 -3.28 22.79
N ARG A 175 -2.04 -4.43 22.30
CA ARG A 175 -1.48 -5.51 23.16
C ARG A 175 -0.26 -5.02 23.94
N LEU A 176 0.56 -4.17 23.35
CA LEU A 176 1.75 -3.58 23.97
C LEU A 176 1.43 -2.40 24.91
N GLY A 177 0.17 -1.95 24.98
CA GLY A 177 -0.23 -0.83 25.85
C GLY A 177 0.29 0.53 25.38
N LEU A 178 0.52 0.71 24.07
CA LEU A 178 0.99 1.98 23.52
C LEU A 178 -0.11 3.05 23.56
N SER A 179 0.29 4.32 23.55
CA SER A 179 -0.64 5.46 23.58
C SER A 179 -1.44 5.59 22.28
N GLU A 180 -2.57 6.29 22.33
CA GLU A 180 -3.38 6.60 21.13
C GLU A 180 -2.53 7.34 20.06
N ALA A 181 -1.63 8.22 20.50
CA ALA A 181 -0.72 8.93 19.60
C ALA A 181 0.24 7.99 18.86
N ALA A 182 0.61 6.85 19.45
CA ALA A 182 1.49 5.83 18.87
C ALA A 182 0.77 4.86 17.90
N MET A 183 -0.54 4.98 17.72
CA MET A 183 -1.34 4.15 16.80
C MET A 183 -2.31 4.93 15.90
N GLY A 184 -2.37 6.26 16.02
CA GLY A 184 -3.38 7.09 15.36
C GLY A 184 -3.37 7.06 13.82
N TYR A 185 -2.23 6.80 13.16
CA TYR A 185 -2.20 6.63 11.70
C TYR A 185 -2.91 5.34 11.26
N TRP A 186 -2.77 4.25 12.00
CA TRP A 186 -3.46 2.98 11.70
C TRP A 186 -4.96 3.13 11.89
N GLU A 187 -5.40 3.76 12.99
CA GLU A 187 -6.82 4.00 13.25
C GLU A 187 -7.46 4.88 12.18
N LEU A 188 -6.72 5.90 11.70
CA LEU A 188 -7.16 6.77 10.62
C LEU A 188 -7.46 5.96 9.36
N HIS A 189 -6.50 5.18 8.88
CA HIS A 189 -6.67 4.35 7.67
C HIS A 189 -7.77 3.32 7.83
N ILE A 190 -7.85 2.63 8.97
CA ILE A 190 -8.93 1.66 9.21
C ILE A 190 -10.32 2.33 9.15
N ARG A 191 -10.45 3.59 9.58
CA ARG A 191 -11.73 4.32 9.55
C ARG A 191 -12.07 4.86 8.16
N GLU A 192 -11.09 5.38 7.43
CA GLU A 192 -11.34 6.08 6.16
C GLU A 192 -11.32 5.11 4.94
N ASP A 193 -10.53 4.03 4.96
CA ASP A 193 -10.16 3.24 3.76
C ASP A 193 -11.17 2.20 3.30
N GLU A 194 -12.16 1.78 4.12
CA GLU A 194 -13.24 0.91 3.60
C GLU A 194 -13.95 1.59 2.40
N ARG A 195 -13.94 2.93 2.36
CA ARG A 195 -14.44 3.70 1.22
C ARG A 195 -13.44 3.80 0.08
N HIS A 196 -12.15 3.91 0.36
CA HIS A 196 -11.10 4.03 -0.67
C HIS A 196 -10.98 2.75 -1.47
N GLY A 197 -10.92 1.59 -0.80
CA GLY A 197 -10.92 0.29 -1.49
C GLY A 197 -12.15 0.14 -2.38
N ARG A 198 -13.33 0.55 -1.89
CA ARG A 198 -14.55 0.55 -2.69
C ARG A 198 -14.48 1.49 -3.89
N TRP A 199 -14.04 2.74 -3.70
CA TRP A 199 -13.88 3.70 -4.80
C TRP A 199 -12.87 3.20 -5.84
N MET A 200 -11.76 2.62 -5.40
CA MET A 200 -10.76 2.10 -6.31
C MET A 200 -11.26 0.93 -7.14
N ILE A 201 -12.18 0.11 -6.62
CA ILE A 201 -12.82 -0.97 -7.40
C ILE A 201 -13.98 -0.44 -8.24
N ASP A 202 -15.00 0.13 -7.59
CA ASP A 202 -16.29 0.49 -8.21
C ASP A 202 -16.20 1.72 -9.11
N ASP A 203 -15.43 2.75 -8.70
CA ASP A 203 -15.38 4.05 -9.36
C ASP A 203 -14.10 4.27 -10.20
N VAL A 204 -13.09 3.40 -10.07
CA VAL A 204 -11.82 3.49 -10.83
C VAL A 204 -11.57 2.25 -11.67
N ALA A 205 -11.33 1.09 -11.05
CA ALA A 205 -10.88 -0.09 -11.78
C ALA A 205 -11.94 -0.60 -12.76
N LEU A 206 -13.18 -0.81 -12.32
CA LEU A 206 -14.26 -1.31 -13.18
C LEU A 206 -14.60 -0.34 -14.34
N PRO A 207 -14.70 0.99 -14.13
CA PRO A 207 -14.82 1.95 -15.23
C PRO A 207 -13.64 1.91 -16.20
N LEU A 208 -12.40 1.74 -15.72
CA LEU A 208 -11.24 1.60 -16.59
C LEU A 208 -11.28 0.32 -17.43
N VAL A 209 -11.87 -0.76 -16.92
CA VAL A 209 -12.13 -1.97 -17.73
C VAL A 209 -13.05 -1.66 -18.90
N ASP A 210 -14.11 -0.88 -18.67
CA ASP A 210 -15.07 -0.49 -19.72
C ASP A 210 -14.47 0.48 -20.73
N MET A 211 -13.61 1.40 -20.28
CA MET A 211 -12.91 2.37 -21.15
C MET A 211 -11.83 1.72 -22.03
N TYR A 212 -11.17 0.67 -21.53
CA TYR A 212 -10.01 0.06 -22.18
C TYR A 212 -10.14 -1.47 -22.29
N PRO A 213 -11.18 -2.01 -22.97
CA PRO A 213 -11.49 -3.44 -22.92
C PRO A 213 -10.36 -4.34 -23.47
N HIS A 214 -9.56 -3.86 -24.43
CA HIS A 214 -8.44 -4.62 -24.98
C HIS A 214 -7.18 -4.65 -24.08
N ASP A 215 -7.06 -3.67 -23.18
CA ASP A 215 -5.90 -3.51 -22.28
C ASP A 215 -6.27 -3.70 -20.80
N ALA A 216 -7.53 -4.00 -20.49
CA ALA A 216 -8.05 -4.12 -19.12
C ALA A 216 -7.29 -5.15 -18.27
N TRP A 217 -6.74 -6.19 -18.89
CA TRP A 217 -5.88 -7.18 -18.23
C TRP A 217 -4.65 -6.57 -17.54
N GLN A 218 -4.21 -5.37 -17.96
CA GLN A 218 -3.13 -4.62 -17.31
C GLN A 218 -3.50 -4.20 -15.88
N ILE A 219 -4.79 -3.98 -15.59
CA ILE A 219 -5.28 -3.64 -14.25
C ILE A 219 -5.07 -4.84 -13.32
N VAL A 220 -5.47 -6.04 -13.77
CA VAL A 220 -5.24 -7.29 -13.01
C VAL A 220 -3.75 -7.56 -12.85
N LEU A 221 -2.95 -7.35 -13.90
CA LEU A 221 -1.50 -7.48 -13.80
C LEU A 221 -0.94 -6.54 -12.72
N GLY A 222 -1.33 -5.27 -12.72
CA GLY A 222 -0.86 -4.30 -11.71
C GLY A 222 -1.28 -4.66 -10.29
N TYR A 223 -2.50 -5.16 -10.13
CA TYR A 223 -3.01 -5.67 -8.85
C TYR A 223 -2.14 -6.84 -8.34
N ASP A 224 -1.90 -7.83 -9.20
CA ASP A 224 -1.10 -9.02 -8.87
C ASP A 224 0.38 -8.69 -8.67
N GLN A 225 0.91 -7.69 -9.38
CA GLN A 225 2.27 -7.17 -9.20
C GLN A 225 2.44 -6.53 -7.83
N GLU A 226 1.52 -5.64 -7.44
CA GLU A 226 1.60 -4.95 -6.14
C GLU A 226 1.48 -5.96 -5.01
N LYS A 227 0.56 -6.92 -5.11
CA LYS A 227 0.45 -8.02 -4.14
C LYS A 227 1.74 -8.83 -4.04
N PHE A 228 2.28 -9.30 -5.16
CA PHE A 228 3.50 -10.10 -5.17
C PHE A 228 4.71 -9.36 -4.57
N MET A 229 4.87 -8.08 -4.90
CA MET A 229 5.93 -7.24 -4.36
C MET A 229 5.71 -6.95 -2.87
N GLY A 230 4.47 -6.67 -2.47
CA GLY A 230 4.03 -6.44 -1.10
C GLY A 230 4.23 -7.65 -0.20
N ASP A 231 3.86 -8.86 -0.63
CA ASP A 231 4.05 -10.11 0.12
C ASP A 231 5.53 -10.34 0.44
N ARG A 232 6.41 -10.08 -0.53
CA ARG A 232 7.87 -10.20 -0.35
C ARG A 232 8.43 -9.14 0.58
N ALA A 233 7.98 -7.90 0.43
CA ALA A 233 8.34 -6.79 1.30
C ALA A 233 7.90 -7.06 2.74
N GLY A 234 6.65 -7.50 2.96
CA GLY A 234 6.10 -7.86 4.27
C GLY A 234 6.88 -8.99 4.93
N ALA A 235 7.20 -10.05 4.19
CA ALA A 235 8.05 -11.13 4.72
C ALA A 235 9.46 -10.64 5.08
N ALA A 236 10.04 -9.71 4.31
CA ALA A 236 11.35 -9.13 4.60
C ALA A 236 11.32 -8.22 5.84
N VAL A 237 10.24 -7.45 6.02
CA VAL A 237 10.00 -6.65 7.22
C VAL A 237 9.95 -7.54 8.46
N VAL A 238 9.17 -8.63 8.45
CA VAL A 238 9.11 -9.58 9.58
C VAL A 238 10.47 -10.19 9.89
N ARG A 239 11.25 -10.59 8.88
CA ARG A 239 12.63 -11.07 9.08
C ARG A 239 13.51 -10.00 9.73
N SER A 240 13.41 -8.75 9.28
CA SER A 240 14.17 -7.61 9.80
C SER A 240 13.81 -7.32 11.27
N ILE A 241 12.51 -7.34 11.59
CA ILE A 241 12.00 -7.17 12.96
C ILE A 241 12.56 -8.25 13.87
N ARG A 242 12.41 -9.54 13.51
CA ARG A 242 12.92 -10.66 14.32
C ARG A 242 14.43 -10.57 14.57
N GLN A 243 15.20 -10.10 13.58
CA GLN A 243 16.65 -9.90 13.76
C GLN A 243 16.96 -8.73 14.71
N ALA A 244 16.16 -7.67 14.69
CA ALA A 244 16.31 -6.54 15.59
C ALA A 244 15.96 -6.91 17.04
N GLU A 245 14.96 -7.76 17.25
CA GLU A 245 14.53 -8.22 18.59
C GLU A 245 15.53 -9.15 19.28
N LEU A 246 16.47 -9.74 18.54
CA LEU A 246 17.54 -10.58 19.08
C LEU A 246 18.77 -9.81 19.56
N ARG A 247 18.83 -8.49 19.31
CA ARG A 247 19.96 -7.62 19.67
C ARG A 247 19.68 -6.88 20.97
#